data_AF-A0A0W1A1H1-F1
#
_entry.id   AF-A0A0W1A1H1-F1
#
_cell.length_a   1.000
_cell.length_b   1.000
_cell.length_c   1.000
_cell.angle_alpha   90.00
_cell.angle_beta   90.00
_cell.angle_gamma   90.00
#
_symmetry.space_group_name_H-M   'P 1'
#
loop_
_entity.id
_entity.type
_entity.pdbx_description
1 polymer ?
#
loop_
_entity_poly.entity_id
_entity_poly.type
_entity_poly.pdbx_seq_one_letter_code
_entity_poly.pdbx_strand_id
1 'polypeptide(L)'
;MKSIRFFYYLFFVFALFSSIANANPNSYWQCQTQDKELYEWTATNFYQKVAINLAYSDCKKNSKFPESCSTSISSCDHFVDGISTSPLWRCTTYDRVAQPWKSNYYRERDDAALASQAFCKDKSTVPETCYTNTATCENINVGAEVDGLFGGVNW
;
A
#
# COMPACT_ATOMS: atom_id res chain seq x y z
N MET A 1 -39.42 -23.88 38.40
CA MET A 1 -38.97 -24.23 37.02
C MET A 1 -38.99 -23.06 36.02
N LYS A 2 -38.77 -21.79 36.44
CA LYS A 2 -38.66 -20.63 35.51
C LYS A 2 -37.21 -20.12 35.31
N SER A 3 -36.31 -20.44 36.24
CA SER A 3 -34.92 -19.96 36.23
C SER A 3 -34.03 -20.62 35.17
N ILE A 4 -34.31 -21.88 34.81
CA ILE A 4 -33.50 -22.66 33.84
C ILE A 4 -33.62 -22.10 32.41
N ARG A 5 -34.81 -21.60 32.01
CA ARG A 5 -35.02 -21.05 30.66
C ARG A 5 -34.28 -19.73 30.44
N PHE A 6 -34.04 -18.95 31.49
CA PHE A 6 -33.33 -17.68 31.40
C PHE A 6 -31.83 -17.88 31.12
N PHE A 7 -31.23 -18.92 31.72
CA PHE A 7 -29.83 -19.28 31.47
C PHE A 7 -29.59 -19.73 30.02
N TYR A 8 -30.54 -20.43 29.40
CA TYR A 8 -30.43 -20.83 27.99
C TYR A 8 -30.46 -19.63 27.03
N TYR A 9 -31.28 -18.61 27.30
CA TYR A 9 -31.29 -17.38 26.49
C TYR A 9 -29.98 -16.59 26.64
N LEU A 10 -29.42 -16.53 27.85
CA LEU A 10 -28.15 -15.83 28.08
C LEU A 10 -26.98 -16.54 27.37
N PHE A 11 -26.99 -17.87 27.33
CA PHE A 11 -25.97 -18.67 26.64
C PHE A 11 -26.08 -18.56 25.10
N PHE A 12 -27.31 -18.46 24.56
CA PHE A 12 -27.54 -18.32 23.12
C PHE A 12 -27.12 -16.94 22.59
N VAL A 13 -27.30 -15.87 23.38
CA VAL A 13 -26.81 -14.53 23.01
C VAL A 13 -25.28 -14.48 23.06
N PHE A 14 -24.62 -15.18 23.99
CA PHE A 14 -23.16 -15.20 24.09
C PHE A 14 -22.49 -15.92 22.89
N ALA A 15 -23.13 -16.96 22.36
CA ALA A 15 -22.61 -17.73 21.22
C ALA A 15 -22.62 -16.97 19.87
N LEU A 16 -23.39 -15.89 19.75
CA LEU A 16 -23.46 -15.10 18.51
C LEU A 16 -22.35 -14.04 18.38
N PHE A 17 -21.57 -13.79 19.44
CA PHE A 17 -20.52 -12.75 19.42
C PHE A 17 -19.09 -13.28 19.26
N SER A 18 -18.89 -14.59 19.21
CA SER A 18 -17.56 -15.17 19.02
C SER A 18 -17.20 -15.30 17.53
N SER A 19 -17.13 -14.18 16.81
CA SER A 19 -16.33 -14.09 15.58
C SER A 19 -14.94 -13.60 15.97
N ILE A 20 -14.05 -14.54 16.29
CA ILE A 20 -12.63 -14.23 16.44
C ILE A 20 -12.14 -13.96 15.02
N ALA A 21 -11.92 -12.70 14.67
CA ALA A 21 -11.20 -12.34 13.47
C ALA A 21 -9.81 -12.97 13.57
N ASN A 22 -9.59 -14.08 12.84
CA ASN A 22 -8.26 -14.62 12.61
C ASN A 22 -7.51 -13.60 11.77
N ALA A 23 -6.88 -12.63 12.41
CA ALA A 23 -5.86 -11.83 11.78
C ALA A 23 -4.69 -12.77 11.47
N ASN A 24 -4.40 -13.01 10.19
CA ASN A 24 -3.17 -13.68 9.81
C ASN A 24 -2.02 -12.85 10.40
N PRO A 25 -1.19 -13.39 11.32
CA PRO A 25 -0.15 -12.62 11.98
C PRO A 25 0.89 -12.05 10.99
N ASN A 26 0.96 -12.59 9.78
CA ASN A 26 1.86 -12.12 8.73
C ASN A 26 1.23 -11.09 7.79
N SER A 27 -0.04 -10.72 8.03
CA SER A 27 -0.71 -9.66 7.29
C SER A 27 -0.92 -8.43 8.17
N TYR A 28 -0.38 -7.28 7.75
CA TYR A 28 -0.43 -6.04 8.52
C TYR A 28 -0.36 -4.84 7.59
N TRP A 29 -0.87 -3.71 8.07
CA TRP A 29 -0.64 -2.41 7.49
C TRP A 29 0.58 -1.77 8.15
N GLN A 30 1.45 -1.17 7.34
CA GLN A 30 2.55 -0.33 7.76
C GLN A 30 2.32 1.07 7.21
N CYS A 31 2.17 2.06 8.08
CA CYS A 31 1.90 3.44 7.68
C CYS A 31 3.02 4.36 8.16
N GLN A 32 3.30 5.38 7.35
CA GLN A 32 4.34 6.37 7.62
C GLN A 32 3.74 7.77 7.77
N THR A 33 4.18 8.48 8.80
CA THR A 33 3.90 9.90 9.03
C THR A 33 5.17 10.69 8.87
N GLN A 34 5.10 11.85 8.22
CA GLN A 34 6.23 12.76 8.11
C GLN A 34 5.92 14.12 8.72
N ASP A 35 6.96 14.82 9.18
CA ASP A 35 6.88 16.23 9.58
C ASP A 35 7.41 17.17 8.48
N LYS A 36 7.46 18.47 8.76
CA LYS A 36 7.97 19.49 7.83
C LYS A 36 9.47 19.33 7.49
N GLU A 37 10.25 18.68 8.36
CA GLU A 37 11.66 18.39 8.10
C GLU A 37 11.85 17.06 7.36
N LEU A 38 10.75 16.41 6.94
CA LEU A 38 10.74 15.10 6.28
C LEU A 38 11.30 13.98 7.16
N TYR A 39 11.26 14.14 8.49
CA TYR A 39 11.49 13.02 9.38
C TYR A 39 10.28 12.09 9.35
N GLU A 40 10.53 10.78 9.29
CA GLU A 40 9.49 9.77 9.14
C GLU A 40 9.31 8.94 10.42
N TRP A 41 8.06 8.67 10.77
CA TRP A 41 7.65 7.76 11.83
C TRP A 41 6.77 6.67 11.25
N THR A 42 7.15 5.42 11.51
CA THR A 42 6.47 4.24 10.97
C THR A 42 5.80 3.47 12.07
N ALA A 43 4.54 3.06 11.85
CA ALA A 43 3.83 2.16 12.74
C ALA A 43 3.13 1.04 11.97
N THR A 44 2.97 -0.11 12.62
CA THR A 44 2.31 -1.29 12.06
C THR A 44 1.05 -1.67 12.84
N ASN A 45 0.03 -2.16 12.15
CA ASN A 45 -1.18 -2.72 12.77
C ASN A 45 -1.98 -3.58 11.79
N PHE A 46 -2.79 -4.51 12.29
CA PHE A 46 -3.75 -5.25 11.47
C PHE A 46 -4.79 -4.36 10.78
N TYR A 47 -5.11 -3.21 11.37
CA TYR A 47 -6.07 -2.25 10.82
C TYR A 47 -5.37 -0.98 10.34
N GLN A 48 -5.56 -0.63 9.06
CA GLN A 48 -4.94 0.55 8.43
C GLN A 48 -5.13 1.84 9.24
N LYS A 49 -6.37 2.14 9.66
CA LYS A 49 -6.67 3.35 10.44
C LYS A 49 -5.94 3.40 11.77
N VAL A 50 -5.72 2.24 12.39
CA VAL A 50 -4.98 2.16 13.66
C VAL A 50 -3.49 2.41 13.38
N ALA A 51 -2.92 1.80 12.34
CA ALA A 51 -1.54 2.07 11.94
C ALA A 51 -1.29 3.56 11.63
N ILE A 52 -2.20 4.22 10.89
CA ILE A 52 -2.15 5.67 10.64
C ILE A 52 -2.13 6.46 11.94
N ASN A 53 -3.07 6.18 12.85
CA ASN A 53 -3.17 6.92 14.11
C ASN A 53 -1.96 6.71 15.02
N LEU A 54 -1.38 5.50 15.01
CA LEU A 54 -0.16 5.20 15.75
C LEU A 54 1.03 5.99 15.19
N ALA A 55 1.27 5.91 13.88
CA ALA A 55 2.35 6.66 13.23
C ALA A 55 2.19 8.18 13.46
N TYR A 56 0.96 8.69 13.35
CA TYR A 56 0.66 10.09 13.57
C TYR A 56 0.88 10.49 15.03
N SER A 57 0.44 9.67 15.98
CA SER A 57 0.67 9.88 17.42
C SER A 57 2.16 9.93 17.74
N ASP A 58 2.95 9.04 17.14
CA ASP A 58 4.39 8.97 17.35
C ASP A 58 5.12 10.18 16.75
N CYS A 59 4.70 10.65 15.57
CA CYS A 59 5.17 11.92 15.03
C CYS A 59 4.86 13.08 15.98
N LYS A 60 3.60 13.21 16.44
CA LYS A 60 3.19 14.30 17.35
C LYS A 60 3.98 14.31 18.66
N LYS A 61 4.40 13.15 19.16
CA LYS A 61 5.17 13.03 20.40
C LYS A 61 6.65 13.34 20.23
N ASN A 62 7.23 12.95 19.10
CA ASN A 62 8.69 12.92 18.92
C ASN A 62 9.22 13.98 17.93
N SER A 63 8.38 14.53 17.06
CA SER A 63 8.76 15.59 16.13
C SER A 63 9.02 16.90 16.86
N LYS A 64 9.97 17.68 16.35
CA LYS A 64 10.16 19.09 16.75
C LYS A 64 9.04 20.00 16.24
N PHE A 65 8.28 19.56 15.25
CA PHE A 65 7.21 20.29 14.58
C PHE A 65 5.90 19.48 14.60
N PRO A 66 5.31 19.24 15.79
CA PRO A 66 4.15 18.36 15.91
C PRO A 66 2.95 18.85 15.08
N GLU A 67 2.72 20.15 14.93
CA GLU A 67 1.61 20.65 14.09
C GLU A 67 1.81 20.43 12.58
N SER A 68 3.00 20.03 12.15
CA SER A 68 3.29 19.72 10.75
C SER A 68 3.20 18.24 10.40
N CYS A 69 2.99 17.37 11.39
CA CYS A 69 2.81 15.95 11.15
C CYS A 69 1.69 15.71 10.15
N SER A 70 1.96 14.94 9.12
CA SER A 70 0.99 14.61 8.07
C SER A 70 1.13 13.15 7.67
N THR A 71 0.00 12.50 7.47
CA THR A 71 -0.10 11.10 7.04
C THR A 71 -1.15 11.00 5.97
N SER A 72 -0.81 10.42 4.84
CA SER A 72 -1.78 10.09 3.80
C SER A 72 -2.06 8.58 3.80
N ILE A 73 -3.22 8.21 3.25
CA ILE A 73 -3.56 6.81 3.00
C ILE A 73 -2.56 6.18 2.03
N SER A 74 -2.02 6.95 1.07
CA SER A 74 -0.99 6.51 0.13
C SER A 74 0.38 6.24 0.77
N SER A 75 0.61 6.75 1.99
CA SER A 75 1.80 6.44 2.80
C SER A 75 1.65 5.15 3.61
N CYS A 76 0.61 4.35 3.34
CA CYS A 76 0.39 3.05 3.95
C CYS A 76 0.61 1.92 2.95
N ASP A 77 1.43 0.96 3.33
CA ASP A 77 1.60 -0.31 2.62
C ASP A 77 0.87 -1.41 3.38
N HIS A 78 0.09 -2.21 2.66
CA HIS A 78 -0.42 -3.45 3.19
C HIS A 78 0.54 -4.58 2.88
N PHE A 79 0.75 -5.46 3.84
CA PHE A 79 1.57 -6.65 3.72
C PHE A 79 0.69 -7.87 3.92
N VAL A 80 0.88 -8.89 3.08
CA VAL A 80 0.26 -10.22 3.20
C VAL A 80 1.39 -11.23 3.16
N ASP A 81 1.48 -12.08 4.18
CA ASP A 81 2.56 -13.03 4.36
C ASP A 81 3.97 -12.40 4.27
N GLY A 82 4.09 -11.17 4.79
CA GLY A 82 5.34 -10.39 4.76
C GLY A 82 5.67 -9.76 3.39
N ILE A 83 4.82 -9.91 2.38
CA ILE A 83 5.00 -9.33 1.03
C ILE A 83 4.11 -8.11 0.90
N SER A 84 4.68 -6.98 0.45
CA SER A 84 3.90 -5.77 0.20
C SER A 84 2.94 -5.97 -0.97
N THR A 85 1.68 -5.59 -0.76
CA THR A 85 0.63 -5.59 -1.78
C THR A 85 0.53 -4.24 -2.49
N SER A 86 1.30 -3.24 -2.05
CA SER A 86 1.29 -1.92 -2.68
C SER A 86 1.71 -2.03 -4.14
N PRO A 87 1.06 -1.31 -5.06
CA PRO A 87 1.46 -1.32 -6.46
C PRO A 87 2.93 -0.99 -6.62
N LEU A 88 3.63 -1.82 -7.41
CA LEU A 88 5.02 -1.61 -7.74
C LEU A 88 5.17 -1.63 -9.26
N TRP A 89 5.04 -0.45 -9.84
CA TRP A 89 5.04 -0.24 -11.27
C TRP A 89 6.44 -0.17 -11.85
N ARG A 90 6.59 -0.80 -13.01
CA ARG A 90 7.75 -0.68 -13.89
C ARG A 90 7.26 -0.46 -15.30
N CYS A 91 7.83 0.50 -16.02
CA CYS A 91 7.46 0.77 -17.40
C CYS A 91 8.64 0.55 -18.33
N THR A 92 8.34 0.24 -19.59
CA THR A 92 9.34 0.07 -20.65
C THR A 92 9.11 1.09 -21.75
N THR A 93 10.08 1.96 -21.96
CA THR A 93 10.10 2.89 -23.09
C THR A 93 10.77 2.23 -24.27
N TYR A 94 10.26 2.52 -25.47
CA TYR A 94 10.91 2.12 -26.72
C TYR A 94 11.31 3.37 -27.50
N ASP A 95 12.44 3.28 -28.18
CA ASP A 95 12.83 4.25 -29.21
C ASP A 95 12.42 3.74 -30.60
N ARG A 96 12.72 4.51 -31.64
CA ARG A 96 12.37 4.15 -33.03
C ARG A 96 13.06 2.87 -33.52
N VAL A 97 14.15 2.43 -32.88
CA VAL A 97 14.83 1.17 -33.21
C VAL A 97 14.32 0.00 -32.35
N ALA A 98 13.22 0.22 -31.61
CA ALA A 98 12.58 -0.76 -30.74
C ALA A 98 13.50 -1.28 -29.62
N GLN A 99 14.48 -0.50 -29.18
CA GLN A 99 15.30 -0.84 -28.02
C GLN A 99 14.49 -0.65 -26.73
N PRO A 100 14.39 -1.66 -25.85
CA PRO A 100 13.66 -1.53 -24.59
C PRO A 100 14.50 -0.82 -23.52
N TRP A 101 13.90 0.17 -22.86
CA TRP A 101 14.49 0.94 -21.77
C TRP A 101 13.56 0.90 -20.56
N LYS A 102 13.93 0.10 -19.56
CA LYS A 102 13.09 -0.11 -18.37
C LYS A 102 13.41 0.89 -17.28
N SER A 103 12.37 1.40 -16.60
CA SER A 103 12.56 2.14 -15.36
C SER A 103 12.94 1.22 -14.18
N ASN A 104 13.32 1.86 -13.07
CA ASN A 104 13.26 1.26 -11.74
C ASN A 104 11.79 1.01 -11.33
N TYR A 105 11.60 0.53 -10.11
CA TYR A 105 10.28 0.30 -9.53
C TYR A 105 9.76 1.56 -8.84
N TYR A 106 8.49 1.90 -9.08
CA TYR A 106 7.82 3.07 -8.50
C TYR A 106 6.45 2.69 -7.95
N ARG A 107 5.95 3.46 -6.98
CA ARG A 107 4.58 3.28 -6.46
C ARG A 107 3.52 3.74 -7.44
N GLU A 108 3.82 4.81 -8.18
CA GLU A 108 2.91 5.40 -9.15
C GLU A 108 3.30 5.00 -10.57
N ARG A 109 2.30 4.65 -11.38
CA ARG A 109 2.49 4.25 -12.78
C ARG A 109 3.10 5.38 -13.62
N ASP A 110 2.64 6.60 -13.40
CA ASP A 110 3.08 7.75 -14.19
C ASP A 110 4.53 8.10 -13.88
N ASP A 111 4.96 7.99 -12.62
CA ASP A 111 6.36 8.15 -12.23
C ASP A 111 7.25 7.10 -12.90
N ALA A 112 6.82 5.84 -12.92
CA ALA A 112 7.52 4.78 -13.64
C ALA A 112 7.63 5.07 -15.15
N ALA A 113 6.59 5.65 -15.75
CA ALA A 113 6.55 5.97 -17.17
C ALA A 113 7.44 7.16 -17.54
N LEU A 114 7.46 8.20 -16.70
CA LEU A 114 8.35 9.35 -16.83
C LEU A 114 9.81 8.94 -16.65
N ALA A 115 10.09 8.10 -15.64
CA ALA A 115 11.43 7.61 -15.38
C ALA A 115 11.97 6.73 -16.51
N SER A 116 11.13 5.86 -17.10
CA SER A 116 11.57 5.01 -18.21
C SER A 116 11.85 5.88 -19.45
N GLN A 117 11.02 6.90 -19.68
CA GLN A 117 11.21 7.82 -20.81
C GLN A 117 12.50 8.62 -20.65
N ALA A 118 12.76 9.15 -19.45
CA ALA A 118 13.98 9.87 -19.13
C ALA A 118 15.22 8.97 -19.33
N PHE A 119 15.15 7.71 -18.89
CA PHE A 119 16.25 6.76 -19.08
C PHE A 119 16.52 6.47 -20.56
N CYS A 120 15.48 6.29 -21.37
CA CYS A 120 15.61 6.16 -22.82
C CYS A 120 16.28 7.41 -23.43
N LYS A 121 15.82 8.61 -23.06
CA LYS A 121 16.39 9.87 -23.58
C LYS A 121 17.86 10.06 -23.21
N ASP A 122 18.30 9.54 -22.07
CA ASP A 122 19.68 9.62 -21.62
C ASP A 122 20.61 8.60 -22.32
N LYS A 123 20.09 7.41 -22.68
CA LYS A 123 20.92 6.28 -23.14
C LYS A 123 20.74 5.88 -24.61
N SER A 124 19.60 6.22 -25.22
CA SER A 124 19.34 5.84 -26.60
C SER A 124 20.22 6.63 -27.56
N THR A 125 20.54 6.00 -28.70
CA THR A 125 21.21 6.64 -29.84
C THR A 125 20.27 7.56 -30.62
N VAL A 126 18.95 7.47 -30.38
CA VAL A 126 17.90 8.26 -31.03
C VAL A 126 16.91 8.83 -29.99
N PRO A 127 17.38 9.68 -29.06
CA PRO A 127 16.65 10.07 -27.85
C PRO A 127 15.33 10.82 -28.11
N GLU A 128 15.24 11.58 -29.20
CA GLU A 128 14.02 12.30 -29.59
C GLU A 128 12.84 11.39 -29.92
N THR A 129 13.11 10.10 -30.17
CA THR A 129 12.07 9.11 -30.51
C THR A 129 11.58 8.31 -29.31
N CYS A 130 12.12 8.57 -28.12
CA CYS A 130 11.77 7.87 -26.90
C CYS A 130 10.33 8.18 -26.47
N TYR A 131 9.48 7.15 -26.52
CA TYR A 131 8.08 7.25 -26.12
C TYR A 131 7.69 6.07 -25.22
N THR A 132 7.07 6.40 -24.08
CA THR A 132 6.51 5.39 -23.17
C THR A 132 5.03 5.23 -23.48
N ASN A 133 4.63 4.03 -23.92
CA ASN A 133 3.22 3.67 -23.95
C ASN A 133 2.84 3.14 -22.56
N THR A 134 1.85 3.73 -21.90
CA THR A 134 1.44 3.29 -20.56
C THR A 134 0.94 1.84 -20.52
N ALA A 135 0.56 1.25 -21.65
CA ALA A 135 0.24 -0.19 -21.76
C ALA A 135 1.46 -1.11 -21.55
N THR A 136 2.69 -0.57 -21.64
CA THR A 136 3.94 -1.30 -21.36
C THR A 136 4.36 -1.23 -19.89
N CYS A 137 3.53 -0.60 -19.05
CA CYS A 137 3.72 -0.57 -17.62
C CYS A 137 3.11 -1.82 -16.98
N GLU A 138 3.90 -2.49 -16.16
CA GLU A 138 3.52 -3.66 -15.39
C GLU A 138 3.56 -3.32 -13.90
N ASN A 139 2.50 -3.66 -13.18
CA ASN A 139 2.57 -3.75 -11.73
C ASN A 139 3.16 -5.12 -11.40
N ILE A 140 4.23 -5.20 -10.63
CA ILE A 140 4.89 -6.46 -10.29
C ILE A 140 4.16 -7.19 -9.16
N ASN A 141 3.38 -6.45 -8.36
CA ASN A 141 2.70 -6.97 -7.17
C ASN A 141 1.25 -7.44 -7.45
N VAL A 142 0.91 -7.77 -8.70
CA VAL A 142 -0.43 -8.27 -9.12
C VAL A 142 -0.90 -9.48 -8.29
N GLY A 143 0.04 -10.22 -7.68
CA GLY A 143 -0.21 -11.40 -6.85
C GLY A 143 -0.97 -11.14 -5.54
N ALA A 144 -1.04 -9.90 -5.06
CA ALA A 144 -1.76 -9.61 -3.83
C ALA A 144 -3.26 -9.32 -4.01
N GLU A 145 -3.69 -9.13 -5.26
CA GLU A 145 -5.08 -8.83 -5.62
C GLU A 145 -5.85 -10.10 -6.03
N VAL A 146 -5.13 -11.17 -6.45
CA VAL A 146 -5.73 -12.37 -7.06
C VAL A 146 -6.28 -13.42 -6.10
N ASP A 147 -6.11 -13.29 -4.79
CA ASP A 147 -6.74 -14.19 -3.79
C ASP A 147 -8.14 -13.72 -3.32
N GLY A 148 -8.84 -12.92 -4.14
CA GLY A 148 -10.29 -12.75 -4.04
C GLY A 148 -10.79 -11.89 -2.87
N LEU A 149 -9.94 -11.10 -2.23
CA LEU A 149 -10.32 -10.30 -1.05
C LEU A 149 -10.78 -8.86 -1.36
N PHE A 150 -10.59 -8.35 -2.58
CA PHE A 150 -10.92 -6.95 -2.91
C PHE A 150 -11.52 -6.76 -4.32
N GLY A 151 -12.55 -7.52 -4.67
CA GLY A 151 -13.38 -7.26 -5.86
C GLY A 151 -14.27 -6.02 -5.72
N GLY A 152 -13.78 -4.88 -5.23
CA GLY A 152 -14.65 -3.76 -4.88
C GLY A 152 -14.05 -2.39 -4.62
N VAL A 153 -12.79 -2.11 -4.97
CA VAL A 153 -12.28 -0.72 -4.96
C VAL A 153 -11.88 -0.32 -6.38
N ASN A 154 -12.75 0.50 -6.99
CA ASN A 154 -12.38 1.27 -8.18
C ASN A 154 -11.22 2.19 -7.79
N TRP A 155 -10.07 1.96 -8.41
CA TRP A 155 -8.97 2.93 -8.50
C TRP A 155 -9.40 4.12 -9.36
#